data_AF-A0A2X3J7G0-F1
#
_entry.id   AF-A0A2X3J7G0-F1
#
_cell.length_a   1.000
_cell.length_b   1.000
_cell.length_c   1.000
_cell.angle_alpha   90.00
_cell.angle_beta   90.00
_cell.angle_gamma   90.00
#
_symmetry.space_group_name_H-M   'P 1'
#
loop_
_entity.id
_entity.type
_entity.pdbx_description
1 polymer ?
#
loop_
_entity_poly.entity_id
_entity_poly.type
_entity_poly.pdbx_seq_one_letter_code
_entity_poly.pdbx_strand_id
1 'polypeptide(L)' 'MIASDMKLKVYELMQQGKSKQQIVDYMVERYGHFVTYEPPLTPATVILWALPALFVVGGIGVIVLRSRRRQKIFSGGG' A
#
# COMPACT_ATOMS: atom_id res chain seq x y z
N MET A 1 16.20 -7.86 26.49
CA MET A 1 15.06 -6.99 26.83
C MET A 1 15.11 -5.75 25.94
N ILE A 2 14.61 -5.82 24.71
CA ILE A 2 14.67 -4.68 23.75
C ILE A 2 13.51 -3.70 23.98
N ALA A 3 12.36 -4.20 24.43
CA ALA A 3 11.17 -3.38 24.70
C ALA A 3 11.35 -2.36 25.86
N SER A 4 12.25 -2.62 26.80
CA SER A 4 12.47 -1.73 27.95
C SER A 4 13.18 -0.43 27.57
N ASP A 5 14.16 -0.51 26.67
CA ASP A 5 14.89 0.65 26.14
C ASP A 5 13.97 1.57 25.33
N MET A 6 13.09 0.96 24.53
CA MET A 6 12.08 1.69 23.75
C MET A 6 11.11 2.47 24.64
N LYS A 7 10.63 1.86 25.74
CA LYS A 7 9.74 2.54 26.70
C LYS A 7 10.42 3.72 27.36
N LEU A 8 11.69 3.56 27.74
CA LEU A 8 12.48 4.64 28.33
C LEU A 8 12.62 5.81 27.35
N LYS A 9 12.91 5.52 26.08
CA LYS A 9 13.09 6.57 25.07
C LYS A 9 11.79 7.33 24.76
N VAL A 10 10.67 6.62 24.67
CA VAL A 10 9.34 7.24 24.52
C VAL A 10 9.04 8.16 25.72
N TYR A 11 9.36 7.72 26.94
CA TYR A 11 9.19 8.53 28.14
C TYR A 11 10.06 9.80 28.14
N GLU A 12 11.32 9.71 27.73
CA GLU A 12 12.19 10.89 27.54
C GLU A 12 11.60 11.88 26.53
N LEU A 13 11.14 11.39 25.38
CA LEU A 13 10.59 12.25 24.33
C LEU A 13 9.27 12.91 24.74
N MET A 14 8.42 12.20 25.51
CA MET A 14 7.22 12.79 26.11
C MET A 14 7.56 13.90 27.10
N GLN A 15 8.56 13.70 27.96
CA GLN A 15 9.02 14.74 28.89
C GLN A 15 9.64 15.95 28.17
N GLN A 16 10.21 15.75 26.99
CA GLN A 16 10.68 16.83 26.12
C GLN A 16 9.53 17.60 25.43
N GLY A 17 8.27 17.25 25.69
CA GLY A 17 7.10 17.90 25.10
C GLY A 17 6.87 17.56 23.63
N LYS A 18 7.51 16.49 23.11
CA LYS A 18 7.30 16.06 21.72
C LYS A 18 5.87 15.56 21.54
N SER A 19 5.27 15.90 20.40
CA SER A 19 3.95 15.38 20.01
C SER A 19 4.02 13.89 19.70
N LYS A 20 2.88 13.20 19.82
CA LYS A 20 2.76 11.77 19.52
C LYS A 20 3.34 11.41 18.15
N GLN A 21 3.07 12.22 17.13
CA GLN A 21 3.58 12.01 15.77
C GLN A 21 5.12 12.02 15.73
N GLN A 22 5.75 13.04 16.35
CA GLN A 22 7.20 13.17 16.38
C GLN A 22 7.89 12.02 17.14
N ILE A 23 7.24 11.49 18.17
CA ILE A 23 7.76 10.33 18.91
C ILE A 23 7.72 9.09 18.01
N VAL A 24 6.61 8.86 17.32
CA VAL A 24 6.46 7.75 16.38
C VAL A 24 7.48 7.85 15.25
N ASP A 25 7.64 9.04 14.66
CA ASP A 25 8.60 9.28 13.58
C ASP A 25 10.04 8.97 14.02
N TYR A 26 10.45 9.44 15.22
CA TYR A 26 11.77 9.14 15.78
C TYR A 26 11.97 7.64 16.03
N MET A 27 10.95 6.97 16.56
CA MET A 27 11.02 5.53 16.83
C MET A 27 11.08 4.71 15.54
N VAL A 28 10.37 5.13 14.49
CA VAL A 28 10.42 4.52 13.16
C VAL A 28 11.78 4.74 12.49
N GLU A 29 12.35 5.95 12.60
CA GLU A 29 13.67 6.27 12.05
C GLU A 29 14.79 5.44 12.72
N ARG A 30 14.72 5.28 14.05
CA ARG A 30 15.79 4.64 14.84
C ARG A 30 15.66 3.13 14.96
N TYR A 31 14.44 2.60 15.03
CA TYR A 31 14.15 1.19 15.30
C TYR A 31 13.38 0.49 14.17
N GLY A 32 13.05 1.21 13.09
CA GLY A 32 12.36 0.69 11.91
C GLY A 32 10.83 0.68 12.04
N HIS A 33 10.16 0.46 10.91
CA HIS A 33 8.69 0.47 10.80
C HIS A 33 7.97 -0.66 11.58
N PHE A 34 8.69 -1.55 12.26
CA PHE A 34 8.13 -2.65 13.05
C PHE A 34 7.64 -2.24 14.45
N VAL A 35 7.84 -0.97 14.84
CA VAL A 35 7.44 -0.45 16.16
C VAL A 35 5.96 -0.04 16.23
N THR A 36 5.31 0.17 15.09
CA THR A 36 3.89 0.55 15.02
C THR A 36 3.13 -0.48 14.19
N TYR A 37 1.98 -0.95 14.71
CA TYR A 37 1.15 -2.03 14.12
C TYR A 37 0.39 -1.62 12.84
N GLU A 38 0.58 -0.39 12.37
CA GLU A 38 -0.06 0.15 11.17
C GLU A 38 1.00 0.21 10.07
N PRO A 39 1.07 -0.77 9.15
CA PRO A 39 1.89 -0.62 7.96
C PRO A 39 1.39 0.64 7.24
N PRO A 40 2.22 1.68 7.07
CA PRO A 40 1.79 2.85 6.36
C PRO A 40 1.31 2.41 4.97
N LEU A 41 0.20 2.99 4.49
CA LEU A 41 -0.19 2.87 3.09
C LEU A 41 0.89 3.56 2.26
N THR A 42 2.00 2.86 2.04
CA THR A 42 3.11 3.38 1.27
C THR A 42 2.73 3.36 -0.21
N PRO A 43 3.29 4.27 -1.03
CA PRO A 43 3.17 4.20 -2.48
C PRO A 43 3.55 2.81 -3.03
N ALA A 44 4.54 2.16 -2.40
CA ALA A 44 4.95 0.80 -2.75
C ALA A 44 3.83 -0.23 -2.52
N THR A 45 3.11 -0.14 -1.40
CA THR A 45 1.93 -0.98 -1.13
C THR A 45 0.86 -0.78 -2.20
N VAL A 46 0.57 0.48 -2.58
CA VAL A 46 -0.43 0.77 -3.62
C VAL A 46 -0.01 0.19 -4.97
N ILE A 47 1.25 0.37 -5.37
CA ILE A 47 1.80 -0.18 -6.63
C ILE A 47 1.72 -1.70 -6.66
N LEU A 48 2.02 -2.36 -5.53
CA LEU A 48 1.95 -3.81 -5.40
C LEU A 48 0.55 -4.35 -5.72
N TRP A 49 -0.50 -3.65 -5.26
CA TRP A 49 -1.89 -4.04 -5.53
C TRP A 49 -2.44 -3.53 -6.87
N ALA A 50 -1.88 -2.45 -7.40
CA ALA A 50 -2.28 -1.91 -8.69
C ALA A 50 -1.95 -2.86 -9.85
N LEU A 51 -0.82 -3.55 -9.80
CA LEU A 51 -0.38 -4.51 -10.82
C LEU A 51 -1.42 -5.63 -11.06
N PRO A 52 -1.84 -6.42 -10.04
CA PRO A 52 -2.89 -7.42 -10.19
C PRO A 52 -4.19 -6.86 -10.75
N ALA A 53 -4.64 -5.70 -10.26
CA ALA A 53 -5.86 -5.05 -10.74
C ALA A 53 -5.76 -4.68 -12.23
N LEU A 54 -4.60 -4.15 -12.66
CA LEU A 54 -4.34 -3.77 -14.05
C LEU A 54 -4.38 -4.98 -14.99
N PHE A 55 -3.83 -6.12 -14.56
CA PHE A 55 -3.88 -7.37 -15.32
C PHE A 55 -5.31 -7.87 -15.53
N VAL A 56 -6.15 -7.83 -14.49
CA VAL A 56 -7.55 -8.25 -14.59
C VAL A 56 -8.32 -7.32 -15.53
N VAL A 57 -8.21 -6.01 -15.35
CA VAL A 57 -8.90 -5.03 -16.20
C VAL A 57 -8.43 -5.11 -17.64
N GLY A 58 -7.12 -5.23 -17.87
CA GLY A 58 -6.53 -5.40 -19.21
C GLY A 58 -7.01 -6.69 -19.88
N GLY A 59 -7.02 -7.82 -19.16
CA GLY A 59 -7.49 -9.10 -19.66
C GLY A 59 -8.97 -9.06 -20.08
N ILE A 60 -9.84 -8.52 -19.23
CA ILE A 60 -11.26 -8.32 -19.55
C ILE A 60 -11.42 -7.41 -20.76
N GLY A 61 -10.69 -6.30 -20.83
CA GLY A 61 -10.72 -5.38 -21.97
C GLY A 61 -10.38 -6.07 -23.30
N VAL A 62 -9.33 -6.89 -23.33
CA VAL A 62 -8.93 -7.66 -24.52
C VAL A 62 -10.02 -8.64 -24.96
N ILE A 63 -10.62 -9.37 -24.00
CA ILE A 63 -11.70 -10.33 -24.28
C ILE A 63 -12.91 -9.61 -24.91
N VAL A 64 -13.34 -8.50 -24.30
CA VAL A 64 -14.49 -7.71 -24.77
C VAL A 64 -14.23 -7.12 -26.17
N LEU A 65 -13.05 -6.54 -26.39
CA LEU A 65 -12.66 -5.97 -27.69
C LEU A 65 -12.62 -7.05 -28.78
N ARG A 66 -12.11 -8.25 -28.46
CA ARG A 66 -12.04 -9.38 -29.40
C ARG A 66 -13.42 -9.94 -29.71
N SER A 67 -14.31 -10.04 -28.72
CA SER A 67 -15.69 -10.50 -28.90
C SER A 67 -16.49 -9.55 -29.80
N ARG A 68 -16.37 -8.24 -29.58
CA ARG A 68 -17.01 -7.21 -30.40
C ARG A 68 -16.55 -7.23 -31.87
N ARG A 69 -15.29 -7.56 -32.13
CA ARG A 69 -14.77 -7.73 -33.51
C ARG A 69 -15.36 -8.95 -34.22
N ARG A 70 -15.64 -10.05 -33.50
CA ARG A 70 -16.28 -11.24 -34.10
C ARG A 70 -17.74 -11.02 -34.45
N GLN A 71 -18.50 -10.28 -33.64
CA GLN A 71 -19.92 -10.03 -33.93
C GLN A 71 -20.15 -9.13 -35.15
N LYS A 72 -19.22 -8.22 -35.47
CA LYS A 72 -19.27 -7.43 -36.71
C LYS A 72 -19.15 -8.29 -37.99
N ILE A 73 -18.54 -9.47 -37.92
CA ILE A 73 -18.40 -10.37 -39.08
C ILE A 73 -19.68 -11.19 -39.32
N PHE A 74 -20.47 -11.49 -38.27
CA PHE A 74 -21.68 -12.31 -38.37
C PHE A 74 -22.95 -11.51 -38.74
N SER A 75 -22.90 -10.17 -38.66
CA SER A 75 -24.05 -9.30 -38.98
C SER A 75 -24.03 -8.73 -40.41
N GLY A 76 -23.09 -9.14 -41.26
CA GLY A 76 -22.91 -8.64 -42.63
C GLY A 76 -23.42 -9.55 -43.75
N GLY A 77 -24.16 -10.61 -43.43
CA GLY A 77 -24.76 -11.53 -44.41
C GLY A 77 -26.26 -11.62 -44.19
N GLY A 78 -27.00 -10.67 -44.77
CA GLY A 78 -28.45 -10.65 -44.90
C GLY A 78 -28.80 -10.02 -46.24
#